data_AF-A0A835KKK0-F1
#
_entry.id   AF-A0A835KKK0-F1
#
_cell.length_a   1.000
_cell.length_b   1.000
_cell.length_c   1.000
_cell.angle_alpha   90.00
_cell.angle_beta   90.00
_cell.angle_gamma   90.00
#
_symmetry.space_group_name_H-M   'P 1'
#
loop_
_entity.id
_entity.type
_entity.pdbx_description
1 polymer ?
#
loop_
_entity_poly.entity_id
_entity_poly.type
_entity_poly.pdbx_seq_one_letter_code
_entity_poly.pdbx_strand_id
1 'polypeptide(L)' 'MQLKQVLANGKKGGLNVGAVLILPEGFELAPPDRISPELKEKIGNLSFQSYRPNKKIFL' A
#
# COMPACT_ATOMS: atom_id res chain seq x y z
N MET A 1 -14.36 -7.47 -13.62
CA MET A 1 -13.18 -8.34 -13.85
C MET A 1 -13.65 -9.79 -13.97
N GLN A 2 -13.45 -10.45 -15.11
CA GLN A 2 -13.92 -11.83 -15.34
C GLN A 2 -12.87 -12.91 -14.99
N LEU A 3 -11.59 -12.54 -14.90
CA LEU A 3 -10.51 -13.46 -14.55
C LEU A 3 -10.42 -13.64 -13.02
N LYS A 4 -10.36 -14.89 -12.55
CA LYS A 4 -10.21 -15.27 -11.14
C LYS A 4 -8.91 -16.08 -10.97
N GLN A 5 -8.18 -15.85 -9.89
CA GLN A 5 -6.98 -16.63 -9.56
C GLN A 5 -7.33 -17.90 -8.78
N VAL A 6 -6.42 -18.88 -8.77
CA VAL A 6 -6.52 -20.04 -7.87
C VAL A 6 -6.01 -19.63 -6.49
N LEU A 7 -6.84 -19.77 -5.46
CA LEU A 7 -6.48 -19.50 -4.07
C LEU A 7 -5.70 -20.68 -3.47
N ALA A 8 -5.10 -20.48 -2.29
CA ALA A 8 -4.32 -21.51 -1.58
C ALA A 8 -5.11 -22.80 -1.27
N ASN A 9 -6.45 -22.72 -1.20
CA ASN A 9 -7.33 -23.89 -1.01
C ASN A 9 -7.75 -24.57 -2.33
N GLY A 10 -7.18 -24.17 -3.47
CA GLY A 10 -7.49 -24.71 -4.80
C GLY A 10 -8.74 -24.12 -5.48
N LYS A 11 -9.52 -23.27 -4.81
CA LYS A 11 -10.74 -22.67 -5.38
C LYS A 11 -10.44 -21.39 -6.16
N LYS A 12 -11.28 -21.04 -7.15
CA LYS A 12 -11.16 -19.77 -7.89
C LYS A 12 -11.67 -18.59 -7.05
N GLY A 13 -10.88 -17.53 -6.91
CA GLY A 13 -11.21 -16.34 -6.13
C GLY A 13 -10.70 -15.04 -6.76
N GLY A 14 -10.97 -13.92 -6.08
CA GLY A 14 -10.47 -12.60 -6.47
C GLY A 14 -8.95 -12.48 -6.28
N LEU A 15 -8.36 -11.46 -6.92
CA LEU A 15 -6.95 -11.11 -6.76
C LEU A 15 -6.79 -10.07 -5.65
N ASN A 16 -5.73 -10.23 -4.86
CA ASN A 16 -5.24 -9.19 -3.96
C ASN A 16 -4.08 -8.46 -4.64
N VAL A 17 -3.90 -7.18 -4.34
CA VAL A 17 -2.86 -6.33 -4.93
C VAL A 17 -1.99 -5.72 -3.85
N GLY A 18 -0.73 -5.46 -4.18
CA GLY A 18 0.25 -4.77 -3.34
C GLY A 18 1.33 -4.18 -4.21
N ALA A 19 2.05 -3.18 -3.70
CA ALA A 19 3.13 -2.52 -4.39
C ALA A 19 4.28 -2.24 -3.41
N VAL A 20 5.49 -2.09 -3.94
CA VAL A 20 6.64 -1.57 -3.20
C VAL A 20 7.04 -0.25 -3.85
N LEU A 21 7.13 0.80 -3.05
CA LEU A 21 7.54 2.13 -3.50
C LEU A 21 8.90 2.48 -2.89
N ILE A 22 9.84 2.84 -3.75
CA ILE A 22 11.19 3.26 -3.35
C ILE A 22 11.28 4.77 -3.60
N LEU A 23 11.46 5.52 -2.53
CA LEU A 23 11.58 6.97 -2.59
C LEU A 23 13.05 7.40 -2.70
N PRO A 24 13.34 8.64 -3.12
CA PRO A 24 14.68 9.22 -2.96
C PRO A 24 15.04 9.41 -1.48
N GLU A 25 16.33 9.55 -1.18
CA GLU A 25 16.77 9.84 0.19
C GLU A 25 16.15 11.15 0.71
N GLY A 26 15.73 11.16 1.98
CA GLY A 26 15.06 12.29 2.61
C GLY A 26 13.54 12.33 2.40
N PHE A 27 12.97 11.47 1.56
CA PHE A 27 11.52 11.32 1.41
C PHE A 27 10.99 10.21 2.32
N GLU A 28 9.87 10.51 2.99
CA GLU A 28 9.14 9.57 3.83
C GLU A 28 7.63 9.77 3.66
N LEU A 29 6.83 8.81 4.15
CA LEU A 29 5.37 8.95 4.16
C LEU A 29 4.97 10.19 4.98
N ALA A 30 4.08 11.01 4.42
CA ALA A 30 3.57 12.18 5.12
C ALA A 30 2.82 11.76 6.40
N PRO A 31 3.06 12.44 7.53
CA PRO A 31 2.30 12.17 8.75
C PRO A 31 0.82 12.60 8.57
N PRO A 32 -0.13 11.96 9.27
CA PRO A 32 -1.56 12.12 9.01
C PRO A 32 -2.07 13.57 9.14
N ASP A 33 -1.47 14.37 10.00
CA ASP A 33 -1.79 15.79 10.20
C ASP A 33 -1.46 16.67 8.99
N ARG A 34 -0.51 16.25 8.14
CA ARG A 34 -0.08 17.00 6.94
C ARG A 34 -0.84 16.64 5.66
N ILE A 35 -1.74 15.66 5.72
CA ILE A 35 -2.54 15.23 4.56
C ILE A 35 -3.87 15.99 4.56
N SER A 36 -4.19 16.64 3.43
CA SER A 36 -5.46 17.36 3.27
C SER A 36 -6.67 16.40 3.36
N PRO A 37 -7.87 16.87 3.77
CA PRO A 37 -9.05 16.02 3.89
C PRO A 37 -9.40 15.28 2.59
N GLU A 38 -9.29 15.95 1.43
CA GLU A 38 -9.54 15.36 0.12
C GLU A 38 -8.57 14.20 -0.19
N LEU A 39 -7.29 14.38 0.12
CA LEU A 39 -6.29 13.34 -0.09
C LEU A 39 -6.46 12.18 0.89
N LYS A 40 -6.88 12.44 2.14
CA LYS A 40 -7.21 11.40 3.12
C LYS A 40 -8.35 10.51 2.62
N GLU A 41 -9.38 11.10 2.04
CA GLU A 41 -10.50 10.35 1.46
C GLU A 41 -10.06 9.47 0.30
N LYS A 42 -9.20 9.98 -0.59
CA LYS A 42 -8.64 9.21 -1.72
C LYS A 42 -7.72 8.07 -1.26
N ILE A 43 -6.94 8.28 -0.19
CA ILE A 43 -6.09 7.23 0.41
C ILE A 43 -6.96 6.15 1.05
N GLY A 44 -8.09 6.53 1.65
CA GLY A 44 -9.06 5.60 2.21
C GLY A 44 -8.42 4.64 3.21
N ASN A 45 -8.57 3.34 2.93
CA ASN A 45 -8.11 2.25 3.82
C ASN A 45 -6.75 1.65 3.41
N LEU A 46 -5.94 2.38 2.63
CA LEU A 46 -4.60 1.92 2.30
C LEU A 46 -3.74 1.86 3.57
N SER A 47 -3.07 0.72 3.75
CA SER A 47 -2.11 0.51 4.83
C SER A 47 -0.70 0.61 4.27
N PHE A 48 0.13 1.43 4.91
CA PHE A 48 1.54 1.59 4.56
C PHE A 48 2.40 0.96 5.64
N GLN A 49 3.40 0.19 5.23
CA GLN A 49 4.34 -0.47 6.14
C GLN A 49 5.75 -0.10 5.72
N SER A 50 6.60 0.28 6.67
CA SER A 50 8.01 0.45 6.36
C SER A 50 8.63 -0.92 6.10
N TYR A 51 9.39 -1.05 5.01
CA TYR A 51 10.06 -2.32 4.67
C TYR A 51 11.00 -2.83 5.77
N ARG A 52 11.58 -1.94 6.57
CA ARG A 52 12.39 -2.26 7.77
C ARG A 52 12.17 -1.22 8.87
N PRO A 53 12.36 -1.57 10.16
CA PRO A 53 12.15 -0.67 11.30
C PRO A 53 12.85 0.70 11.22
N ASN A 54 14.00 0.76 10.51
CA ASN A 54 14.81 1.98 10.37
C ASN A 54 14.98 2.43 8.90
N LYS A 55 14.17 1.92 7.96
CA LYS A 55 14.29 2.24 6.53
C LYS A 55 12.96 2.77 5.99
N LYS A 56 12.76 4.08 6.16
CA LYS A 56 11.54 4.80 5.76
C LYS A 56 11.39 5.06 4.25
N ILE A 57 12.44 4.77 3.49
CA ILE A 57 12.53 5.02 2.04
C ILE A 57 11.75 3.97 1.23
N PHE A 58 11.47 2.81 1.84
CA PHE A 58 10.82 1.68 1.19
C PHE A 58 9.48 1.45 1.89
N LEU A 59 8.40 1.60 1.13
CA LEU A 59 7.01 1.40 1.54
C LEU A 59 6.40 0.20 0.82
#